data_AF-A0A815R8X0-F1
#
_entry.id   AF-A0A815R8X0-F1
#
_cell.length_a   1.000
_cell.length_b   1.000
_cell.length_c   1.000
_cell.angle_alpha   90.00
_cell.angle_beta   90.00
_cell.angle_gamma   90.00
#
_symmetry.space_group_name_H-M   'P 1'
#
loop_
_entity.id
_entity.type
_entity.pdbx_description
1 polymer ?
#
loop_
_entity_poly.entity_id
_entity_poly.type
_entity_poly.pdbx_seq_one_letter_code
_entity_poly.pdbx_strand_id
1 'polypeptide(L)'
;MPTIYETDSLDEAIDIIQDENKRYPFILHKYDIGSCQEKWTCDYLATKIGSKPVRIHVSQDPMMDFVRKNFTYETLPFNKLIHRCERTVNDEYFSTSNEHYYFRALGDNQRTDIANIEKHFPGIANDIKYPPLFSTEQFFSSVLRIGSANTQLWTHYDIMDNTLIQVHGTKRLIMFKPSDIDYLYIDGDKSLMPTIYETDSLDEAIDIIQDENKRYPFILHKYDIGSCQEKWTCDYLATKIGSKPVRIHVSQDSMMDFVRKNFTYETLPFNKLIHRCERTVNDEYFSTPNEHYYFRALGDNQRTDIATIEKHFPGIANDIKYPPLFSTEQFFSSVLRIGSANTQLWTHYDIMDNTLIQVHGTKRLIMFKPSDIDYLYIDGDKSLVNDIENPDFETYPLIRQATYYTGTLQAGDCLFIPALWFHNIKSLDTYSVSVNVFWRHLNIDFYEPKDLYGNKDLVPFSRSIGQLAKSLNELDKQLPSVYVDFYAKRLRCYLDNYIKENEKKMNK
;
A
#
# COMPACT_ATOMS: atom_id res chain seq x y z
N MET A 1 -17.74 -20.77 12.02
CA MET A 1 -16.28 -20.82 12.28
C MET A 1 -16.05 -21.75 13.46
N PRO A 2 -15.01 -22.60 13.45
CA PRO A 2 -14.62 -23.33 14.65
C PRO A 2 -14.22 -22.32 15.75
N THR A 3 -14.69 -22.55 16.97
CA THR A 3 -14.34 -21.76 18.16
C THR A 3 -13.19 -22.45 18.91
N ILE A 4 -12.36 -21.66 19.60
CA ILE A 4 -11.33 -22.20 20.51
C ILE A 4 -12.03 -22.97 21.63
N TYR A 5 -11.45 -24.08 22.08
CA TYR A 5 -11.99 -24.85 23.20
C TYR A 5 -11.88 -24.02 24.50
N GLU A 6 -12.93 -24.03 25.33
CA GLU A 6 -12.97 -23.27 26.57
C GLU A 6 -13.31 -24.21 27.73
N THR A 7 -12.61 -24.06 28.86
CA THR A 7 -12.84 -24.84 30.07
C THR A 7 -12.59 -24.02 31.33
N ASP A 8 -13.29 -24.33 32.43
CA ASP A 8 -13.00 -23.86 33.78
C ASP A 8 -12.17 -24.88 34.59
N SER A 9 -11.89 -26.06 34.03
CA SER A 9 -11.26 -27.19 34.70
C SER A 9 -9.75 -27.24 34.41
N LEU A 10 -8.95 -27.14 35.48
CA LEU A 10 -7.50 -27.29 35.38
C LEU A 10 -7.11 -28.70 34.93
N ASP A 11 -7.83 -29.73 35.39
CA ASP A 11 -7.53 -31.12 35.03
C ASP A 11 -7.78 -31.37 33.53
N GLU A 12 -8.84 -30.78 32.95
CA GLU A 12 -9.10 -30.86 31.50
C GLU A 12 -8.04 -30.11 30.69
N ALA A 13 -7.62 -28.94 31.17
CA ALA A 13 -6.52 -28.19 30.54
C ALA A 13 -5.21 -28.99 30.54
N ILE A 14 -4.91 -29.70 31.64
CA ILE A 14 -3.73 -30.57 31.75
C ILE A 14 -3.86 -31.78 30.80
N ASP A 15 -5.04 -32.42 30.71
CA ASP A 15 -5.29 -33.54 29.78
C ASP A 15 -5.05 -33.13 28.31
N ILE A 16 -5.52 -31.94 27.92
CA ILE A 16 -5.34 -31.39 26.57
C ILE A 16 -3.86 -31.17 26.22
N ILE A 17 -3.05 -30.73 27.19
CA ILE A 17 -1.61 -30.51 26.98
C ILE A 17 -0.86 -31.84 26.90
N GLN A 18 -1.25 -32.83 27.69
CA GLN A 18 -0.56 -34.12 27.79
C GLN A 18 -0.93 -35.11 26.67
N ASP A 19 -2.14 -35.02 26.11
CA ASP A 19 -2.58 -35.85 25.00
C ASP A 19 -2.22 -35.23 23.65
N GLU A 20 -1.22 -35.81 22.97
CA GLU A 20 -0.76 -35.34 21.66
C GLU A 20 -1.88 -35.27 20.60
N ASN A 21 -2.91 -36.12 20.72
CA ASN A 21 -4.05 -36.12 19.80
C ASN A 21 -5.07 -35.02 20.11
N LYS A 22 -4.97 -34.41 21.29
CA LYS A 22 -5.83 -33.31 21.74
C LYS A 22 -5.12 -31.96 21.80
N ARG A 23 -3.90 -31.84 21.27
CA ARG A 23 -3.08 -30.65 21.39
C ARG A 23 -3.57 -29.50 20.49
N TYR A 24 -4.62 -28.82 20.95
CA TYR A 24 -5.19 -27.61 20.33
C TYR A 24 -5.20 -26.44 21.33
N PRO A 25 -5.23 -25.18 20.84
CA PRO A 25 -5.38 -24.02 21.70
C PRO A 25 -6.66 -24.11 22.53
N PHE A 26 -6.59 -23.66 23.78
CA PHE A 26 -7.73 -23.55 24.68
C PHE A 26 -7.69 -22.27 25.51
N ILE A 27 -8.85 -21.89 26.07
CA ILE A 27 -8.98 -20.83 27.07
C ILE A 27 -9.34 -21.49 28.40
N LEU A 28 -8.48 -21.31 29.41
CA LEU A 28 -8.79 -21.67 30.80
C LEU A 28 -9.37 -20.46 31.51
N HIS A 29 -10.64 -20.56 31.87
CA HIS A 29 -11.36 -19.54 32.63
C HIS A 29 -11.26 -19.79 34.13
N LYS A 30 -11.52 -18.74 34.92
CA LYS A 30 -11.67 -18.78 36.40
C LYS A 30 -10.49 -19.33 37.21
N TYR A 31 -9.31 -19.51 36.61
CA TYR A 31 -8.11 -19.83 37.37
C TYR A 31 -7.66 -18.64 38.25
N ASP A 32 -7.28 -18.91 39.50
CA ASP A 32 -6.72 -17.90 40.42
C ASP A 32 -5.30 -17.54 39.99
N ILE A 33 -5.18 -16.43 39.23
CA ILE A 33 -3.90 -15.87 38.79
C ILE A 33 -3.28 -14.92 39.82
N GLY A 34 -3.79 -14.89 41.07
CA GLY A 34 -3.25 -14.11 42.17
C GLY A 34 -3.83 -12.70 42.29
N SER A 35 -3.30 -11.93 43.25
CA SER A 35 -3.78 -10.58 43.58
C SER A 35 -3.61 -9.54 42.46
N CYS A 36 -2.92 -9.89 41.36
CA CYS A 36 -2.77 -9.03 40.20
C CYS A 36 -4.12 -8.63 39.58
N GLN A 37 -5.15 -9.48 39.68
CA GLN A 37 -6.51 -9.21 39.17
C GLN A 37 -7.12 -7.95 39.77
N GLU A 38 -6.80 -7.66 41.03
CA GLU A 38 -7.32 -6.50 41.76
C GLU A 38 -6.28 -5.38 41.84
N LYS A 39 -5.00 -5.73 42.05
CA LYS A 39 -3.95 -4.75 42.32
C LYS A 39 -3.43 -4.05 41.07
N TRP A 40 -3.34 -4.71 39.91
CA TRP A 40 -2.66 -4.17 38.72
C TRP A 40 -3.49 -3.11 37.99
N THR A 41 -3.82 -2.03 38.70
CA THR A 41 -4.32 -0.77 38.15
C THR A 41 -3.17 0.06 37.56
N CYS A 42 -3.49 1.04 36.71
CA CYS A 42 -2.52 1.97 36.15
C CYS A 42 -1.69 2.65 37.25
N ASP A 43 -2.35 3.17 38.29
CA ASP A 43 -1.70 3.85 39.43
C ASP A 43 -0.79 2.92 40.23
N TYR A 44 -1.25 1.68 40.50
CA TYR A 44 -0.46 0.72 41.25
C TYR A 44 0.80 0.32 40.49
N LEU A 45 0.67 0.00 39.19
CA LEU A 45 1.81 -0.35 38.33
C LEU A 45 2.75 0.85 38.16
N ALA A 46 2.23 2.05 37.96
CA ALA A 46 3.01 3.29 37.89
C ALA A 46 3.82 3.52 39.18
N THR A 47 3.21 3.27 40.34
CA THR A 47 3.86 3.43 41.65
C THR A 47 4.91 2.35 41.92
N LYS A 48 4.59 1.09 41.63
CA LYS A 48 5.46 -0.06 41.93
C LYS A 48 6.66 -0.17 41.00
N ILE A 49 6.50 0.15 39.72
CA ILE A 49 7.57 0.08 38.72
C ILE A 49 8.29 1.43 38.58
N GLY A 50 7.58 2.54 38.77
CA GLY A 50 8.15 3.88 38.74
C GLY A 50 8.64 4.31 37.37
N SER A 51 9.73 5.08 37.35
CA SER A 51 10.27 5.71 36.14
C SER A 51 11.25 4.83 35.36
N LYS A 52 11.21 3.50 35.53
CA LYS A 52 12.08 2.57 34.79
C LYS A 52 11.93 2.82 33.28
N PRO A 53 13.02 3.07 32.53
CA PRO A 53 12.93 3.29 31.09
C PRO A 53 12.51 2.00 30.39
N VAL A 54 11.51 2.09 29.52
CA VAL A 54 11.01 0.96 28.74
C VAL A 54 10.95 1.32 27.26
N ARG A 55 11.39 0.37 26.42
CA ARG A 55 11.32 0.50 24.97
C ARG A 55 9.98 -0.03 24.48
N ILE A 56 9.31 0.75 23.63
CA ILE A 56 7.95 0.50 23.18
C ILE A 56 7.83 0.64 21.66
N HIS A 57 6.77 0.08 21.10
CA HIS A 57 6.31 0.37 19.75
C HIS A 57 5.30 1.52 19.82
N VAL A 58 5.41 2.49 18.92
CA VAL A 58 4.50 3.63 18.80
C VAL A 58 4.00 3.69 17.36
N SER A 59 2.68 3.76 17.17
CA SER A 59 2.07 3.91 15.85
C SER A 59 0.91 4.89 15.90
N GLN A 60 0.68 5.60 14.79
CA GLN A 60 -0.55 6.37 14.59
C GLN A 60 -1.72 5.48 14.13
N ASP A 61 -1.42 4.25 13.69
CA ASP A 61 -2.42 3.26 13.27
C ASP A 61 -2.63 2.25 14.40
N PRO A 62 -3.88 1.94 14.80
CA PRO A 62 -4.15 0.86 15.75
C PRO A 62 -3.64 -0.50 15.27
N MET A 63 -3.46 -0.71 13.97
CA MET A 63 -2.92 -1.93 13.39
C MET A 63 -1.43 -1.80 13.07
N MET A 64 -0.58 -2.34 13.97
CA MET A 64 0.87 -2.36 13.77
C MET A 64 1.26 -3.45 12.77
N ASP A 65 1.89 -3.04 11.67
CA ASP A 65 2.28 -3.89 10.54
C ASP A 65 3.80 -4.06 10.51
N PHE A 66 4.26 -5.31 10.67
CA PHE A 66 5.68 -5.63 10.66
C PHE A 66 6.32 -5.55 9.27
N VAL A 67 5.54 -5.77 8.21
CA VAL A 67 5.99 -5.72 6.81
C VAL A 67 6.14 -4.26 6.38
N ARG A 68 5.10 -3.44 6.60
CA ARG A 68 5.12 -2.01 6.24
C ARG A 68 5.92 -1.14 7.21
N LYS A 69 6.27 -1.67 8.40
CA LYS A 69 6.98 -0.95 9.46
C LYS A 69 6.32 0.40 9.81
N ASN A 70 4.98 0.41 9.95
CA ASN A 70 4.19 1.60 10.28
C ASN A 70 4.27 2.03 11.76
N PHE A 71 5.36 1.71 12.44
CA PHE A 71 5.57 2.01 13.86
C PHE A 71 7.04 2.39 14.11
N THR A 72 7.29 3.19 15.13
CA THR A 72 8.64 3.53 15.61
C THR A 72 8.95 2.85 16.93
N TYR A 73 10.24 2.78 17.26
CA TYR A 73 10.70 2.32 18.56
C TYR A 73 11.08 3.50 19.43
N GLU A 74 10.32 3.72 20.50
CA GLU A 74 10.56 4.82 21.43
C GLU A 74 10.94 4.32 22.82
N THR A 75 11.55 5.17 23.63
CA THR A 75 11.84 4.88 25.04
C THR A 75 11.20 5.94 25.93
N LEU A 76 10.46 5.50 26.95
CA LEU A 76 9.89 6.40 27.96
C LEU A 76 9.84 5.75 29.35
N PRO A 77 9.67 6.55 30.43
CA PRO A 77 9.44 6.03 31.77
C PRO A 77 8.15 5.18 31.84
N PHE A 78 8.20 4.02 32.51
CA PHE A 78 7.07 3.10 32.61
C PHE A 78 5.81 3.75 33.21
N ASN A 79 5.95 4.54 34.27
CA ASN A 79 4.84 5.27 34.87
C ASN A 79 4.16 6.24 33.89
N LYS A 80 4.88 6.79 32.90
CA LYS A 80 4.28 7.59 31.82
C LYS A 80 3.58 6.71 30.79
N LEU A 81 4.21 5.61 30.39
CA LEU A 81 3.63 4.64 29.45
C LEU A 81 2.25 4.15 29.91
N ILE A 82 2.13 3.68 31.15
CA ILE A 82 0.90 3.02 31.59
C ILE A 82 -0.31 3.97 31.54
N HIS A 83 -0.13 5.24 31.90
CA HIS A 83 -1.19 6.26 31.77
C HIS A 83 -1.46 6.67 30.32
N ARG A 84 -0.46 6.56 29.42
CA ARG A 84 -0.71 6.79 27.98
C ARG A 84 -1.52 5.68 27.35
N CYS A 85 -1.29 4.43 27.75
CA CYS A 85 -2.07 3.27 27.29
C CYS A 85 -3.54 3.30 27.76
N GLU A 86 -3.81 3.96 28.89
CA GLU A 86 -5.15 4.12 29.46
C GLU A 86 -6.04 5.09 28.65
N ARG A 87 -5.43 6.01 27.89
CA ARG A 87 -6.12 7.09 27.19
C ARG A 87 -6.11 6.87 25.67
N THR A 88 -7.16 7.35 25.01
CA THR A 88 -7.23 7.41 23.54
C THR A 88 -6.61 8.69 22.98
N VAL A 89 -6.57 9.76 23.77
CA VAL A 89 -5.95 11.03 23.42
C VAL A 89 -5.03 11.45 24.57
N ASN A 90 -3.79 11.75 24.25
CA ASN A 90 -2.73 12.07 25.20
C ASN A 90 -2.26 13.52 25.03
N ASP A 91 -2.00 14.20 26.16
CA ASP A 91 -1.44 15.56 26.16
C ASP A 91 0.08 15.55 25.88
N GLU A 92 0.76 14.47 26.30
CA GLU A 92 2.15 14.19 25.99
C GLU A 92 2.23 13.00 25.02
N TYR A 93 2.83 13.17 23.86
CA TYR A 93 2.93 12.17 22.79
C TYR A 93 4.25 12.31 22.02
N PHE A 94 4.55 11.40 21.09
CA PHE A 94 5.77 11.48 20.26
C PHE A 94 5.55 12.23 18.95
N SER A 95 4.45 11.92 18.26
CA SER A 95 4.07 12.40 16.94
C SER A 95 2.68 13.03 16.97
N THR A 96 1.65 12.28 17.40
CA THR A 96 0.26 12.77 17.46
C THR A 96 -0.41 12.43 18.78
N SER A 97 -1.45 13.17 19.15
CA SER A 97 -2.17 12.95 20.41
C SER A 97 -2.94 11.62 20.44
N ASN A 98 -3.20 10.98 19.30
CA ASN A 98 -3.98 9.75 19.14
C ASN A 98 -3.13 8.51 18.83
N GLU A 99 -1.90 8.45 19.32
CA GLU A 99 -1.01 7.30 19.13
C GLU A 99 -1.43 6.05 19.90
N HIS A 100 -1.02 4.90 19.36
CA HIS A 100 -1.15 3.57 19.93
C HIS A 100 0.20 3.05 20.41
N TYR A 101 0.21 2.49 21.61
CA TYR A 101 1.42 2.04 22.29
C TYR A 101 1.38 0.52 22.50
N TYR A 102 2.51 -0.15 22.26
CA TYR A 102 2.68 -1.56 22.63
C TYR A 102 4.04 -1.80 23.29
N PHE A 103 3.99 -2.30 24.52
CA PHE A 103 5.14 -2.68 25.32
C PHE A 103 5.20 -4.20 25.48
N ARG A 104 6.39 -4.73 25.23
CA ARG A 104 6.79 -6.10 25.55
C ARG A 104 8.05 -6.03 26.40
N ALA A 105 8.02 -6.58 27.60
CA ALA A 105 9.21 -6.68 28.43
C ALA A 105 10.33 -7.46 27.74
N LEU A 106 11.56 -7.00 27.93
CA LEU A 106 12.78 -7.62 27.41
C LEU A 106 13.73 -7.85 28.59
N GLY A 107 14.70 -8.75 28.40
CA GLY A 107 15.84 -8.86 29.32
C GLY A 107 16.72 -7.61 29.28
N ASP A 108 17.57 -7.44 30.29
CA ASP A 108 18.46 -6.27 30.40
C ASP A 108 19.34 -6.12 29.14
N ASN A 109 19.91 -7.23 28.65
CA ASN A 109 20.49 -7.33 27.32
C ASN A 109 19.57 -8.10 26.36
N GLN A 110 19.04 -7.42 25.36
CA GLN A 110 18.09 -7.98 24.38
C GLN A 110 18.62 -9.19 23.59
N ARG A 111 19.94 -9.38 23.53
CA ARG A 111 20.56 -10.49 22.79
C ARG A 111 20.84 -11.72 23.63
N THR A 112 20.97 -11.58 24.95
CA THR A 112 21.48 -12.65 25.83
C THR A 112 20.56 -12.96 26.99
N ASP A 113 19.69 -12.03 27.38
CA ASP A 113 18.92 -12.13 28.61
C ASP A 113 17.46 -12.41 28.30
N ILE A 114 16.92 -13.42 28.99
CA ILE A 114 15.53 -13.81 28.89
C ILE A 114 14.67 -12.88 29.74
N ALA A 115 13.52 -12.45 29.22
CA ALA A 115 12.55 -11.68 29.97
C ALA A 115 11.95 -12.51 31.13
N ASN A 116 11.94 -11.93 32.32
CA ASN A 116 11.48 -12.56 33.54
C ASN A 116 10.89 -11.52 34.50
N ILE A 117 9.65 -11.67 34.93
CA ILE A 117 8.96 -10.69 35.78
C ILE A 117 9.58 -10.57 37.18
N GLU A 118 10.06 -11.66 37.77
CA GLU A 118 10.71 -11.67 39.09
C GLU A 118 12.01 -10.86 39.06
N LYS A 119 12.80 -11.04 38.00
CA LYS A 119 14.05 -10.30 37.82
C LYS A 119 13.82 -8.84 37.48
N HIS A 120 12.97 -8.56 36.48
CA HIS A 120 12.89 -7.22 35.89
C HIS A 120 11.81 -6.34 36.53
N PHE A 121 10.82 -6.91 37.21
CA PHE A 121 9.73 -6.22 37.89
C PHE A 121 9.42 -6.84 39.27
N PRO A 122 10.42 -6.95 40.17
CA PRO A 122 10.29 -7.65 41.46
C PRO A 122 9.17 -7.07 42.34
N GLY A 123 8.89 -5.77 42.20
CA GLY A 123 7.84 -5.08 42.98
C GLY A 123 6.41 -5.54 42.72
N ILE A 124 6.18 -6.27 41.62
CA ILE A 124 4.86 -6.82 41.25
C ILE A 124 4.87 -8.34 41.04
N ALA A 125 6.04 -8.99 41.12
CA ALA A 125 6.20 -10.39 40.76
C ALA A 125 5.39 -11.33 41.66
N ASN A 126 5.30 -11.02 42.97
CA ASN A 126 4.52 -11.81 43.93
C ASN A 126 2.99 -11.62 43.80
N ASP A 127 2.54 -10.70 42.94
CA ASP A 127 1.11 -10.46 42.75
C ASP A 127 0.49 -11.49 41.79
N ILE A 128 1.28 -12.11 40.91
CA ILE A 128 0.81 -13.05 39.87
C ILE A 128 1.12 -14.50 40.24
N LYS A 129 0.20 -15.42 39.93
CA LYS A 129 0.36 -16.87 40.00
C LYS A 129 0.21 -17.47 38.61
N TYR A 130 1.09 -18.41 38.28
CA TYR A 130 0.99 -19.16 37.03
C TYR A 130 0.14 -20.43 37.22
N PRO A 131 -0.69 -20.81 36.24
CA PRO A 131 -1.33 -22.11 36.25
C PRO A 131 -0.27 -23.22 36.10
N PRO A 132 -0.37 -24.35 36.82
CA PRO A 132 0.63 -25.41 36.83
C PRO A 132 0.54 -26.30 35.57
N LEU A 133 0.60 -25.66 34.40
CA LEU A 133 0.49 -26.30 33.09
C LEU A 133 1.83 -26.85 32.59
N PHE A 134 2.92 -26.55 33.28
CA PHE A 134 4.28 -26.93 32.93
C PHE A 134 5.11 -27.11 34.22
N SER A 135 6.16 -27.93 34.15
CA SER A 135 7.11 -28.09 35.25
C SER A 135 8.07 -26.91 35.35
N THR A 136 8.72 -26.73 36.49
CA THR A 136 9.73 -25.67 36.69
C THR A 136 10.90 -25.79 35.69
N GLU A 137 11.23 -27.01 35.24
CA GLU A 137 12.29 -27.26 34.25
C GLU A 137 11.88 -26.86 32.84
N GLN A 138 10.57 -26.83 32.55
CA GLN A 138 10.02 -26.39 31.27
C GLN A 138 9.85 -24.87 31.18
N PHE A 139 9.97 -24.14 32.31
CA PHE A 139 9.81 -22.70 32.33
C PHE A 139 10.98 -22.00 31.61
N PHE A 140 10.65 -21.27 30.54
CA PHE A 140 11.63 -20.49 29.79
C PHE A 140 11.63 -19.01 30.15
N SER A 141 10.48 -18.32 30.08
CA SER A 141 10.39 -16.87 30.23
C SER A 141 9.05 -16.41 30.79
N SER A 142 9.02 -15.23 31.43
CA SER A 142 7.78 -14.53 31.81
C SER A 142 7.80 -13.09 31.33
N VAL A 143 6.90 -12.78 30.39
CA VAL A 143 6.92 -11.53 29.62
C VAL A 143 5.71 -10.66 29.96
N LEU A 144 5.94 -9.52 30.62
CA LEU A 144 4.91 -8.51 30.81
C LEU A 144 4.61 -7.82 29.46
N ARG A 145 3.33 -7.76 29.08
CA ARG A 145 2.86 -7.12 27.85
C ARG A 145 1.77 -6.10 28.20
N ILE A 146 1.87 -4.89 27.65
CA ILE A 146 0.89 -3.80 27.82
C ILE A 146 0.61 -3.21 26.44
N GLY A 147 -0.66 -2.93 26.13
CA GLY A 147 -1.03 -2.26 24.89
C GLY A 147 -2.17 -1.28 25.10
N SER A 148 -2.22 -0.23 24.28
CA SER A 148 -3.37 0.66 24.18
C SER A 148 -4.63 -0.09 23.73
N ALA A 149 -5.79 0.52 23.97
CA ALA A 149 -7.05 0.04 23.41
C ALA A 149 -6.98 -0.05 21.86
N ASN A 150 -7.63 -1.07 21.31
CA ASN A 150 -7.72 -1.37 19.88
C ASN A 150 -6.39 -1.65 19.16
N THR A 151 -5.28 -1.80 19.88
CA THR A 151 -3.99 -2.14 19.26
C THR A 151 -3.95 -3.59 18.79
N GLN A 152 -3.77 -3.78 17.48
CA GLN A 152 -3.54 -5.06 16.82
C GLN A 152 -2.05 -5.18 16.44
N LEU A 153 -1.49 -6.37 16.65
CA LEU A 153 -0.12 -6.70 16.27
C LEU A 153 -0.12 -7.64 15.07
N TRP A 154 1.04 -7.73 14.41
CA TRP A 154 1.27 -8.66 13.32
C TRP A 154 1.15 -10.13 13.76
N THR A 155 0.67 -10.96 12.83
CA THR A 155 0.67 -12.42 12.98
C THR A 155 2.10 -12.94 13.13
N HIS A 156 2.32 -13.80 14.10
CA HIS A 156 3.60 -14.47 14.34
C HIS A 156 3.33 -15.85 14.92
N TYR A 157 4.37 -16.70 14.95
CA TYR A 157 4.36 -17.96 15.66
C TYR A 157 5.47 -17.97 16.70
N ASP A 158 5.23 -18.65 17.81
CA ASP A 158 6.23 -18.94 18.82
C ASP A 158 6.68 -20.39 18.67
N ILE A 159 7.97 -20.66 18.86
CA ILE A 159 8.53 -22.02 18.77
C ILE A 159 8.14 -22.86 19.99
N MET A 160 7.88 -22.22 21.13
CA MET A 160 7.55 -22.87 22.39
C MET A 160 6.05 -22.77 22.68
N ASP A 161 5.52 -23.77 23.39
CA ASP A 161 4.21 -23.65 24.02
C ASP A 161 4.21 -22.42 24.94
N ASN A 162 3.12 -21.66 24.90
CA ASN A 162 3.01 -20.46 25.72
C ASN A 162 1.59 -20.30 26.26
N THR A 163 1.51 -19.60 27.40
CA THR A 163 0.25 -19.26 28.05
C THR A 163 0.14 -17.74 28.12
N LEU A 164 -0.86 -17.18 27.44
CA LEU A 164 -1.21 -15.77 27.57
C LEU A 164 -2.15 -15.58 28.76
N ILE A 165 -1.65 -14.99 29.85
CA ILE A 165 -2.46 -14.66 31.02
C ILE A 165 -3.02 -13.24 30.87
N GLN A 166 -4.33 -13.15 30.64
CA GLN A 166 -5.04 -11.87 30.49
C GLN A 166 -5.43 -11.32 31.87
N VAL A 167 -4.68 -10.32 32.37
CA VAL A 167 -4.90 -9.74 33.72
C VAL A 167 -5.94 -8.62 33.71
N HIS A 168 -5.91 -7.70 32.72
CA HIS A 168 -6.82 -6.55 32.63
C HIS A 168 -7.20 -6.23 31.18
N GLY A 169 -8.48 -5.91 30.96
CA GLY A 169 -9.05 -5.65 29.63
C GLY A 169 -9.41 -6.92 28.87
N THR A 170 -9.77 -6.78 27.58
CA THR A 170 -10.18 -7.89 26.72
C THR A 170 -9.27 -7.98 25.49
N LYS A 171 -8.94 -9.21 25.08
CA LYS A 171 -8.24 -9.49 23.82
C LYS A 171 -9.09 -10.39 22.94
N ARG A 172 -9.13 -10.07 21.65
CA ARG A 172 -9.60 -10.98 20.61
C ARG A 172 -8.39 -11.67 19.99
N LEU A 173 -8.46 -12.98 19.85
CA LEU A 173 -7.40 -13.80 19.24
C LEU A 173 -7.89 -14.33 17.89
N ILE A 174 -6.98 -14.41 16.93
CA ILE A 174 -7.15 -15.11 15.66
C ILE A 174 -6.01 -16.12 15.61
N MET A 175 -6.35 -17.40 15.53
CA MET A 175 -5.39 -18.50 15.56
C MET A 175 -5.50 -19.28 14.26
N PHE A 176 -4.35 -19.72 13.75
CA PHE A 176 -4.25 -20.59 12.58
C PHE A 176 -3.60 -21.91 13.00
N LYS A 177 -3.97 -23.01 12.35
CA LYS A 177 -3.30 -24.28 12.62
C LYS A 177 -1.89 -24.24 12.01
N PRO A 178 -0.91 -24.96 12.58
CA PRO A 178 0.39 -25.11 11.94
C PRO A 178 0.31 -25.67 10.51
N SER A 179 -0.70 -26.50 10.21
CA SER A 179 -0.98 -27.02 8.87
C SER A 179 -1.40 -25.95 7.86
N ASP A 180 -1.80 -24.77 8.33
CA ASP A 180 -2.24 -23.68 7.47
C ASP A 180 -1.06 -22.81 6.99
N ILE A 181 0.19 -23.19 7.32
CA ILE A 181 1.41 -22.42 7.00
C ILE A 181 1.51 -22.00 5.54
N ASP A 182 1.11 -22.87 4.61
CA ASP A 182 1.11 -22.59 3.17
C ASP A 182 0.14 -21.46 2.76
N TYR A 183 -0.83 -21.14 3.61
CA TYR A 183 -1.80 -20.06 3.43
C TYR A 183 -1.48 -18.80 4.24
N LEU A 184 -0.47 -18.86 5.11
CA LEU A 184 -0.08 -17.75 5.99
C LEU A 184 1.08 -16.94 5.44
N TYR A 185 1.63 -17.32 4.29
CA TYR A 185 2.72 -16.62 3.62
C TYR A 185 3.89 -16.34 4.59
N ILE A 186 4.24 -17.35 5.42
CA ILE A 186 5.29 -17.22 6.44
C ILE A 186 6.65 -17.09 5.76
N ASP A 187 7.35 -16.00 6.09
CA ASP A 187 8.66 -15.63 5.55
C ASP A 187 9.74 -16.67 5.90
N GLY A 188 10.08 -17.50 4.92
CA GLY A 188 11.29 -18.36 4.90
C GLY A 188 12.01 -18.32 3.55
N ASP A 189 11.48 -17.54 2.61
CA ASP A 189 11.98 -17.34 1.26
C ASP A 189 11.50 -15.95 0.83
N LYS A 190 12.29 -15.25 0.02
CA LYS A 190 12.02 -13.89 -0.47
C LYS A 190 10.84 -13.83 -1.47
N SER A 191 9.74 -14.51 -1.16
CA SER A 191 8.42 -14.37 -1.77
C SER A 191 7.61 -13.26 -1.11
N LEU A 192 8.32 -12.25 -0.60
CA LEU A 192 7.81 -10.94 -0.24
C LEU A 192 6.95 -10.42 -1.39
N MET A 193 5.83 -9.78 -1.08
CA MET A 193 5.20 -8.81 -1.98
C MET A 193 6.33 -8.02 -2.66
N PRO A 194 6.54 -8.19 -3.97
CA PRO A 194 7.76 -7.70 -4.57
C PRO A 194 7.84 -6.18 -4.39
N THR A 195 8.98 -5.68 -3.94
CA THR A 195 9.18 -4.23 -3.87
C THR A 195 9.64 -3.73 -5.23
N ILE A 196 9.30 -2.49 -5.54
CA ILE A 196 9.87 -1.82 -6.72
C ILE A 196 11.38 -1.73 -6.50
N TYR A 197 12.18 -1.95 -7.56
CA TYR A 197 13.63 -1.83 -7.48
C TYR A 197 14.03 -0.38 -7.17
N GLU A 198 15.06 -0.16 -6.37
CA GLU A 198 15.50 1.17 -5.97
C GLU A 198 17.00 1.33 -6.29
N THR A 199 17.38 2.44 -6.92
CA THR A 199 18.78 2.74 -7.26
C THR A 199 19.06 4.24 -7.20
N ASP A 200 20.32 4.60 -6.93
CA ASP A 200 20.83 5.98 -7.04
C ASP A 200 21.70 6.14 -8.31
N SER A 201 21.85 5.08 -9.12
CA SER A 201 22.75 5.01 -10.26
C SER A 201 21.99 5.24 -11.57
N LEU A 202 22.32 6.35 -12.26
CA LEU A 202 21.78 6.63 -13.59
C LEU A 202 22.21 5.58 -14.62
N ASP A 203 23.44 5.09 -14.54
CA ASP A 203 23.94 4.07 -15.48
C ASP A 203 23.16 2.76 -15.34
N GLU A 204 22.86 2.36 -14.10
CA GLU A 204 22.06 1.16 -13.84
C GLU A 204 20.61 1.33 -14.31
N ALA A 205 20.02 2.51 -14.09
CA ALA A 205 18.70 2.85 -14.61
C ALA A 205 18.66 2.75 -16.15
N ILE A 206 19.70 3.23 -16.84
CA ILE A 206 19.82 3.13 -18.30
C ILE A 206 19.97 1.67 -18.74
N ASP A 207 20.80 0.89 -18.05
CA ASP A 207 21.00 -0.54 -18.34
C ASP A 207 19.68 -1.32 -18.22
N ILE A 208 18.88 -1.04 -17.18
CA ILE A 208 17.55 -1.66 -16.99
C ILE A 208 16.60 -1.32 -18.14
N ILE A 209 16.61 -0.07 -18.60
CA ILE A 209 15.71 0.38 -19.69
C ILE A 209 16.11 -0.24 -21.03
N GLN A 210 17.41 -0.41 -21.28
CA GLN A 210 17.93 -0.93 -22.56
C GLN A 210 17.90 -2.46 -22.65
N ASP A 211 17.92 -3.18 -21.53
CA ASP A 211 17.84 -4.65 -21.49
C ASP A 211 16.38 -5.11 -21.45
N GLU A 212 15.86 -5.58 -22.59
CA GLU A 212 14.49 -6.08 -22.74
C GLU A 212 14.09 -7.13 -21.69
N ASN A 213 15.05 -7.92 -21.18
CA ASN A 213 14.76 -8.95 -20.18
C ASN A 213 14.68 -8.41 -18.75
N LYS A 214 15.07 -7.14 -18.54
CA LYS A 214 15.13 -6.50 -17.23
C LYS A 214 14.17 -5.33 -17.08
N ARG A 215 13.24 -5.11 -18.02
CA ARG A 215 12.31 -3.97 -18.02
C ARG A 215 11.23 -4.06 -16.94
N TYR A 216 11.67 -3.86 -15.70
CA TYR A 216 10.87 -3.77 -14.48
C TYR A 216 10.84 -2.31 -13.99
N PRO A 217 9.81 -1.91 -13.24
CA PRO A 217 9.77 -0.58 -12.64
C PRO A 217 10.90 -0.41 -11.63
N PHE A 218 11.43 0.81 -11.56
CA PHE A 218 12.42 1.19 -10.56
C PHE A 218 12.21 2.62 -10.09
N ILE A 219 12.67 2.93 -8.88
CA ILE A 219 12.78 4.27 -8.33
C ILE A 219 14.24 4.69 -8.41
N LEU A 220 14.51 5.76 -9.15
CA LEU A 220 15.80 6.44 -9.17
C LEU A 220 15.78 7.56 -8.15
N HIS A 221 16.59 7.42 -7.09
CA HIS A 221 16.75 8.46 -6.08
C HIS A 221 17.92 9.39 -6.42
N LYS A 222 17.95 10.55 -5.75
CA LYS A 222 19.08 11.50 -5.74
C LYS A 222 19.51 12.00 -7.13
N TYR A 223 18.65 11.87 -8.14
CA TYR A 223 18.88 12.54 -9.41
C TYR A 223 18.63 14.05 -9.27
N ASP A 224 19.46 14.88 -9.91
CA ASP A 224 19.24 16.34 -9.96
C ASP A 224 18.08 16.67 -10.91
N ILE A 225 16.86 16.70 -10.35
CA ILE A 225 15.65 17.11 -11.07
C ILE A 225 15.54 18.62 -11.28
N GLY A 226 16.56 19.40 -10.91
CA GLY A 226 16.61 20.85 -11.04
C GLY A 226 16.04 21.61 -9.84
N SER A 227 16.01 22.94 -9.97
CA SER A 227 15.56 23.84 -8.89
C SER A 227 14.07 23.72 -8.54
N CYS A 228 13.28 22.93 -9.28
CA CYS A 228 11.87 22.68 -9.00
C CYS A 228 11.64 22.08 -7.60
N GLN A 229 12.56 21.24 -7.12
CA GLN A 229 12.46 20.58 -5.82
C GLN A 229 12.35 21.59 -4.66
N GLU A 230 13.05 22.72 -4.78
CA GLU A 230 13.02 23.80 -3.79
C GLU A 230 11.97 24.87 -4.12
N LYS A 231 11.81 25.20 -5.41
CA LYS A 231 11.00 26.35 -5.84
C LYS A 231 9.51 26.05 -5.91
N TRP A 232 9.08 24.83 -6.24
CA TRP A 232 7.68 24.54 -6.59
C TRP A 232 6.76 24.43 -5.35
N THR A 233 6.76 25.48 -4.54
CA THR A 233 5.75 25.72 -3.50
C THR A 233 4.43 26.15 -4.12
N CYS A 234 3.33 26.09 -3.35
CA CYS A 234 2.02 26.58 -3.78
C CYS A 234 2.06 28.03 -4.28
N ASP A 235 2.67 28.93 -3.50
CA ASP A 235 2.80 30.36 -3.84
C ASP A 235 3.61 30.60 -5.12
N TYR A 236 4.72 29.87 -5.29
CA TYR A 236 5.56 30.00 -6.47
C TYR A 236 4.82 29.54 -7.72
N LEU A 237 4.20 28.36 -7.69
CA LEU A 237 3.42 27.82 -8.80
C LEU A 237 2.21 28.71 -9.12
N ALA A 238 1.49 29.18 -8.10
CA ALA A 238 0.38 30.12 -8.24
C ALA A 238 0.82 31.42 -8.94
N THR A 239 2.00 31.94 -8.57
CA THR A 239 2.55 33.17 -9.16
C THR A 239 3.04 32.95 -10.59
N LYS A 240 3.78 31.87 -10.86
CA LYS A 240 4.42 31.61 -12.16
C LYS A 240 3.45 31.17 -13.23
N ILE A 241 2.44 30.37 -12.88
CA ILE A 241 1.41 29.90 -13.83
C ILE A 241 0.23 30.87 -13.86
N GLY A 242 -0.08 31.52 -12.74
CA GLY A 242 -1.12 32.55 -12.67
C GLY A 242 -2.53 31.97 -12.83
N SER A 243 -3.40 32.75 -13.46
CA SER A 243 -4.83 32.47 -13.59
C SER A 243 -5.21 31.60 -14.80
N LYS A 244 -4.25 30.88 -15.41
CA LYS A 244 -4.53 29.98 -16.55
C LYS A 244 -5.69 29.03 -16.19
N PRO A 245 -6.79 28.99 -16.97
CA PRO A 245 -7.90 28.10 -16.68
C PRO A 245 -7.45 26.65 -16.90
N VAL A 246 -7.67 25.80 -15.90
CA VAL A 246 -7.33 24.37 -15.94
C VAL A 246 -8.54 23.52 -15.66
N ARG A 247 -8.68 22.42 -16.41
CA ARG A 247 -9.74 21.43 -16.22
C ARG A 247 -9.26 20.39 -15.19
N ILE A 248 -10.07 20.14 -14.18
CA ILE A 248 -9.72 19.32 -13.02
C ILE A 248 -10.83 18.31 -12.73
N HIS A 249 -10.47 17.26 -12.01
CA HIS A 249 -11.41 16.34 -11.38
C HIS A 249 -11.70 16.82 -9.96
N VAL A 250 -12.96 16.82 -9.58
CA VAL A 250 -13.44 17.18 -8.23
C VAL A 250 -14.27 16.04 -7.67
N SER A 251 -13.94 15.56 -6.47
CA SER A 251 -14.59 14.41 -5.82
C SER A 251 -14.83 14.68 -4.35
N GLN A 252 -15.93 14.17 -3.78
CA GLN A 252 -16.12 14.18 -2.33
C GLN A 252 -15.33 13.06 -1.64
N ASP A 253 -15.01 12.00 -2.37
CA ASP A 253 -14.19 10.89 -1.90
C ASP A 253 -12.74 11.09 -2.35
N SER A 254 -11.79 10.76 -1.48
CA SER A 254 -10.37 10.77 -1.84
C SER A 254 -10.02 9.68 -2.86
N MET A 255 -10.79 8.59 -2.90
CA MET A 255 -10.66 7.52 -3.89
C MET A 255 -11.63 7.76 -5.05
N MET A 256 -11.10 8.20 -6.18
CA MET A 256 -11.90 8.46 -7.38
C MET A 256 -12.18 7.15 -8.13
N ASP A 257 -13.43 6.95 -8.51
CA ASP A 257 -13.97 5.72 -9.11
C ASP A 257 -14.56 6.05 -10.49
N PHE A 258 -14.00 5.48 -11.56
CA PHE A 258 -14.51 5.67 -12.93
C PHE A 258 -15.72 4.79 -13.27
N VAL A 259 -15.94 3.70 -12.52
CA VAL A 259 -17.09 2.81 -12.69
C VAL A 259 -18.32 3.50 -12.14
N ARG A 260 -18.24 4.00 -10.90
CA ARG A 260 -19.32 4.74 -10.23
C ARG A 260 -19.40 6.21 -10.67
N LYS A 261 -18.32 6.74 -11.24
CA LYS A 261 -18.17 8.15 -11.64
C LYS A 261 -18.47 9.10 -10.47
N ASN A 262 -17.83 8.87 -9.33
CA ASN A 262 -18.00 9.69 -8.11
C ASN A 262 -17.28 11.05 -8.15
N PHE A 263 -16.83 11.48 -9.33
CA PHE A 263 -16.14 12.75 -9.54
C PHE A 263 -16.78 13.52 -10.70
N THR A 264 -16.58 14.84 -10.69
CA THR A 264 -17.02 15.77 -11.74
C THR A 264 -15.82 16.43 -12.40
N TYR A 265 -16.02 16.97 -13.61
CA TYR A 265 -15.01 17.77 -14.29
C TYR A 265 -15.36 19.24 -14.16
N GLU A 266 -14.47 20.00 -13.54
CA GLU A 266 -14.63 21.43 -13.34
C GLU A 266 -13.49 22.21 -13.98
N THR A 267 -13.67 23.52 -14.13
CA THR A 267 -12.62 24.43 -14.63
C THR A 267 -12.42 25.57 -13.65
N LEU A 268 -11.17 25.82 -13.27
CA LEU A 268 -10.84 26.94 -12.39
C LEU A 268 -9.43 27.49 -12.66
N PRO A 269 -9.15 28.76 -12.32
CA PRO A 269 -7.79 29.32 -12.42
C PRO A 269 -6.75 28.50 -11.65
N PHE A 270 -5.60 28.23 -12.27
CA PHE A 270 -4.54 27.39 -11.69
C PHE A 270 -4.06 27.90 -10.31
N ASN A 271 -3.87 29.20 -10.15
CA ASN A 271 -3.49 29.78 -8.86
C ASN A 271 -4.49 29.49 -7.73
N LYS A 272 -5.80 29.39 -8.03
CA LYS A 272 -6.79 28.93 -7.06
C LYS A 272 -6.69 27.43 -6.80
N LEU A 273 -6.39 26.64 -7.83
CA LEU A 273 -6.32 25.18 -7.74
C LEU A 273 -5.27 24.77 -6.72
N ILE A 274 -4.05 25.30 -6.88
CA ILE A 274 -2.92 24.85 -6.08
C ILE A 274 -3.13 25.12 -4.59
N HIS A 275 -3.69 26.28 -4.22
CA HIS A 275 -4.06 26.58 -2.84
C HIS A 275 -5.24 25.75 -2.32
N ARG A 276 -6.16 25.32 -3.20
CA ARG A 276 -7.24 24.40 -2.81
C ARG A 276 -6.73 22.98 -2.57
N CYS A 277 -5.73 22.54 -3.32
CA CYS A 277 -5.07 21.25 -3.10
C CYS A 277 -4.31 21.23 -1.77
N GLU A 278 -3.71 22.35 -1.36
CA GLU A 278 -2.94 22.51 -0.12
C GLU A 278 -3.79 22.45 1.16
N ARG A 279 -5.12 22.57 1.06
CA ARG A 279 -6.03 22.67 2.21
C ARG A 279 -6.96 21.46 2.28
N THR A 280 -7.22 20.99 3.49
CA THR A 280 -8.23 19.96 3.75
C THR A 280 -9.65 20.52 3.78
N VAL A 281 -9.81 21.80 4.15
CA VAL A 281 -11.10 22.51 4.20
C VAL A 281 -10.93 23.83 3.45
N ASN A 282 -11.80 24.07 2.47
CA ASN A 282 -11.74 25.23 1.59
C ASN A 282 -12.92 26.17 1.82
N ASP A 283 -12.68 27.48 1.81
CA ASP A 283 -13.73 28.50 1.91
C ASP A 283 -14.54 28.60 0.61
N GLU A 284 -13.85 28.49 -0.54
CA GLU A 284 -14.47 28.38 -1.85
C GLU A 284 -14.33 26.94 -2.37
N TYR A 285 -15.44 26.32 -2.78
CA TYR A 285 -15.53 24.94 -3.27
C TYR A 285 -16.65 24.82 -4.31
N PHE A 286 -16.72 23.69 -5.00
CA PHE A 286 -17.77 23.36 -5.97
C PHE A 286 -18.95 22.64 -5.33
N SER A 287 -18.66 21.60 -4.54
CA SER A 287 -19.66 20.73 -3.90
C SER A 287 -19.58 20.78 -2.38
N THR A 288 -18.42 20.45 -1.79
CA THR A 288 -18.24 20.41 -0.34
C THR A 288 -16.91 21.06 0.08
N PRO A 289 -16.83 21.63 1.30
CA PRO A 289 -15.59 22.25 1.78
C PRO A 289 -14.37 21.32 1.78
N ASN A 290 -14.59 20.01 1.91
CA ASN A 290 -13.55 18.99 2.05
C ASN A 290 -13.39 18.16 0.76
N GLU A 291 -13.83 18.67 -0.38
CA GLU A 291 -13.68 17.97 -1.66
C GLU A 291 -12.20 17.87 -2.08
N HIS A 292 -11.88 16.79 -2.77
CA HIS A 292 -10.57 16.46 -3.29
C HIS A 292 -10.45 16.90 -4.75
N TYR A 293 -9.27 17.45 -5.08
CA TYR A 293 -8.95 17.92 -6.41
C TYR A 293 -7.86 17.06 -7.03
N TYR A 294 -7.99 16.78 -8.33
CA TYR A 294 -6.93 16.20 -9.14
C TYR A 294 -6.80 16.95 -10.45
N PHE A 295 -5.57 17.29 -10.81
CA PHE A 295 -5.24 17.94 -12.06
C PHE A 295 -4.24 17.12 -12.83
N ARG A 296 -4.57 16.86 -14.10
CA ARG A 296 -3.69 16.35 -15.12
C ARG A 296 -3.62 17.38 -16.25
N ALA A 297 -2.42 17.88 -16.54
CA ALA A 297 -2.23 18.78 -17.65
C ALA A 297 -2.67 18.15 -18.99
N LEU A 298 -3.23 18.99 -19.85
CA LEU A 298 -3.62 18.66 -21.22
C LEU A 298 -3.01 19.72 -22.15
N GLY A 299 -2.91 19.38 -23.44
CA GLY A 299 -2.59 20.38 -24.44
C GLY A 299 -3.65 21.48 -24.53
N ASP A 300 -3.27 22.68 -24.96
CA ASP A 300 -4.21 23.81 -25.06
C ASP A 300 -5.41 23.45 -25.96
N ASN A 301 -5.17 22.74 -27.07
CA ASN A 301 -6.21 22.08 -27.84
C ASN A 301 -6.20 20.57 -27.61
N GLN A 302 -7.15 20.08 -26.81
CA GLN A 302 -7.30 18.65 -26.46
C GLN A 302 -7.51 17.71 -27.66
N ARG A 303 -7.77 18.24 -28.86
CA ARG A 303 -7.97 17.46 -30.09
C ARG A 303 -6.73 17.35 -30.97
N THR A 304 -5.71 18.19 -30.75
CA THR A 304 -4.51 18.22 -31.60
C THR A 304 -3.20 18.24 -30.83
N ASP A 305 -3.22 18.67 -29.56
CA ASP A 305 -2.01 19.00 -28.82
C ASP A 305 -1.78 17.99 -27.69
N ILE A 306 -0.62 17.35 -27.72
CA ILE A 306 -0.03 16.66 -26.57
C ILE A 306 0.32 17.67 -25.47
N ALA A 307 0.25 17.24 -24.20
CA ALA A 307 0.69 18.06 -23.09
C ALA A 307 2.22 18.12 -23.02
N THR A 308 2.77 19.32 -22.87
CA THR A 308 4.21 19.54 -22.64
C THR A 308 4.42 20.72 -21.70
N ILE A 309 5.29 20.57 -20.70
CA ILE A 309 5.62 21.60 -19.72
C ILE A 309 6.16 22.86 -20.41
N GLU A 310 7.04 22.69 -21.39
CA GLU A 310 7.76 23.75 -22.08
C GLU A 310 6.81 24.68 -22.85
N LYS A 311 5.80 24.09 -23.52
CA LYS A 311 4.80 24.86 -24.27
C LYS A 311 3.72 25.44 -23.35
N HIS A 312 3.22 24.64 -22.42
CA HIS A 312 1.98 24.96 -21.69
C HIS A 312 2.20 25.66 -20.35
N PHE A 313 3.40 25.54 -19.79
CA PHE A 313 3.83 26.15 -18.51
C PHE A 313 5.26 26.71 -18.60
N PRO A 314 5.57 27.59 -19.58
CA PRO A 314 6.94 28.06 -19.83
C PRO A 314 7.58 28.78 -18.62
N GLY A 315 6.77 29.37 -17.74
CA GLY A 315 7.23 30.06 -16.53
C GLY A 315 7.90 29.17 -15.49
N ILE A 316 7.71 27.85 -15.57
CA ILE A 316 8.30 26.85 -14.67
C ILE A 316 9.16 25.80 -15.40
N ALA A 317 9.18 25.83 -16.74
CA ALA A 317 9.83 24.80 -17.55
C ALA A 317 11.34 24.68 -17.29
N ASN A 318 12.02 25.81 -17.08
CA ASN A 318 13.47 25.83 -16.81
C ASN A 318 13.82 25.41 -15.37
N ASP A 319 12.83 25.21 -14.48
CA ASP A 319 13.09 24.79 -13.12
C ASP A 319 13.30 23.28 -13.01
N ILE A 320 12.73 22.49 -13.93
CA ILE A 320 12.77 21.02 -13.91
C ILE A 320 13.76 20.46 -14.95
N LYS A 321 14.46 19.39 -14.58
CA LYS A 321 15.33 18.59 -15.44
C LYS A 321 14.81 17.16 -15.50
N TYR A 322 14.67 16.61 -16.69
CA TYR A 322 14.29 15.21 -16.86
C TYR A 322 15.55 14.32 -16.84
N PRO A 323 15.52 13.17 -16.15
CA PRO A 323 16.55 12.15 -16.30
C PRO A 323 16.73 11.76 -17.78
N PRO A 324 17.97 11.64 -18.31
CA PRO A 324 18.24 11.36 -19.72
C PRO A 324 18.03 9.87 -20.04
N LEU A 325 16.82 9.37 -19.82
CA LEU A 325 16.44 7.96 -19.95
C LEU A 325 15.93 7.60 -21.36
N PHE A 326 15.76 8.59 -22.22
CA PHE A 326 15.23 8.45 -23.58
C PHE A 326 15.84 9.51 -24.51
N SER A 327 15.83 9.25 -25.82
CA SER A 327 16.30 10.23 -26.82
C SER A 327 15.21 11.25 -27.16
N THR A 328 15.61 12.42 -27.67
CA THR A 328 14.68 13.50 -28.07
C THR A 328 13.63 13.03 -29.09
N GLU A 329 13.99 12.09 -29.98
CA GLU A 329 13.09 11.53 -31.00
C GLU A 329 12.03 10.59 -30.41
N GLN A 330 12.33 9.98 -29.26
CA GLN A 330 11.40 9.11 -28.54
C GLN A 330 10.38 9.91 -27.73
N PHE A 331 10.70 11.15 -27.34
CA PHE A 331 9.83 11.99 -26.54
C PHE A 331 8.40 12.05 -27.11
N PHE A 332 7.42 11.91 -26.21
CA PHE A 332 6.01 12.06 -26.54
C PHE A 332 5.33 13.18 -25.76
N SER A 333 5.36 13.19 -24.43
CA SER A 333 4.66 14.23 -23.65
C SER A 333 5.27 14.45 -22.26
N SER A 334 5.08 15.65 -21.70
CA SER A 334 5.43 15.97 -20.31
C SER A 334 4.22 16.57 -19.60
N VAL A 335 3.74 15.89 -18.56
CA VAL A 335 2.41 16.10 -17.97
C VAL A 335 2.53 16.51 -16.50
N LEU A 336 2.19 17.75 -16.18
CA LEU A 336 2.06 18.22 -14.80
C LEU A 336 0.87 17.51 -14.13
N ARG A 337 1.09 16.95 -12.95
CA ARG A 337 0.09 16.30 -12.11
C ARG A 337 0.06 16.96 -10.73
N ILE A 338 -1.12 17.32 -10.27
CA ILE A 338 -1.32 17.91 -8.94
C ILE A 338 -2.51 17.22 -8.29
N GLY A 339 -2.40 16.86 -7.01
CA GLY A 339 -3.49 16.24 -6.27
C GLY A 339 -3.52 16.67 -4.82
N SER A 340 -4.74 16.81 -4.27
CA SER A 340 -5.00 16.95 -2.84
C SER A 340 -4.50 15.74 -2.03
N ALA A 341 -4.51 15.89 -0.70
CA ALA A 341 -4.24 14.80 0.23
C ALA A 341 -5.12 13.58 -0.03
N ASN A 342 -4.52 12.40 0.13
CA ASN A 342 -5.17 11.10 0.01
C ASN A 342 -5.82 10.79 -1.35
N THR A 343 -5.68 11.68 -2.34
CA THR A 343 -6.23 11.47 -3.67
C THR A 343 -5.61 10.22 -4.28
N GLN A 344 -6.48 9.29 -4.66
CA GLN A 344 -6.14 8.02 -5.31
C GLN A 344 -6.94 7.90 -6.59
N LEU A 345 -6.24 7.62 -7.68
CA LEU A 345 -6.88 7.27 -8.95
C LEU A 345 -6.97 5.75 -9.09
N TRP A 346 -7.88 5.32 -9.96
CA TRP A 346 -8.02 3.93 -10.37
C TRP A 346 -6.73 3.37 -10.99
N THR A 347 -6.57 2.06 -10.88
CA THR A 347 -5.49 1.32 -11.52
C THR A 347 -5.66 1.35 -13.04
N HIS A 348 -4.59 1.71 -13.77
CA HIS A 348 -4.56 1.75 -15.23
C HIS A 348 -3.17 1.40 -15.75
N TYR A 349 -3.04 1.21 -17.06
CA TYR A 349 -1.76 1.12 -17.75
C TYR A 349 -1.68 2.14 -18.89
N ASP A 350 -0.47 2.47 -19.29
CA ASP A 350 -0.19 3.32 -20.46
C ASP A 350 0.56 2.51 -21.54
N ILE A 351 0.45 2.93 -22.80
CA ILE A 351 1.07 2.25 -23.95
C ILE A 351 2.54 2.67 -24.14
N MET A 352 2.91 3.79 -23.53
CA MET A 352 4.25 4.34 -23.58
C MET A 352 5.01 4.08 -22.29
N ASP A 353 6.33 4.07 -22.39
CA ASP A 353 7.18 4.18 -21.21
C ASP A 353 6.97 5.55 -20.56
N ASN A 354 7.15 5.58 -19.25
CA ASN A 354 6.88 6.77 -18.46
C ASN A 354 7.86 6.90 -17.29
N THR A 355 8.31 8.12 -17.02
CA THR A 355 8.97 8.47 -15.75
C THR A 355 8.10 9.45 -14.99
N LEU A 356 7.64 9.07 -13.79
CA LEU A 356 6.99 9.97 -12.85
C LEU A 356 8.04 10.58 -11.92
N ILE A 357 8.29 11.88 -12.09
CA ILE A 357 9.18 12.70 -11.27
C ILE A 357 8.37 13.32 -10.14
N GLN A 358 8.62 12.91 -8.91
CA GLN A 358 7.94 13.42 -7.73
C GLN A 358 8.65 14.69 -7.23
N VAL A 359 7.99 15.85 -7.35
CA VAL A 359 8.61 17.15 -7.01
C VAL A 359 8.25 17.62 -5.61
N HIS A 360 6.99 17.47 -5.21
CA HIS A 360 6.52 17.86 -3.88
C HIS A 360 5.58 16.80 -3.30
N GLY A 361 5.77 16.49 -2.02
CA GLY A 361 4.99 15.52 -1.25
C GLY A 361 5.34 14.06 -1.56
N THR A 362 4.70 13.15 -0.85
CA THR A 362 4.94 11.71 -0.95
C THR A 362 3.79 10.99 -1.69
N LYS A 363 4.14 10.00 -2.50
CA LYS A 363 3.17 9.12 -3.18
C LYS A 363 3.47 7.66 -2.90
N ARG A 364 2.43 6.88 -2.64
CA ARG A 364 2.50 5.42 -2.57
C ARG A 364 2.08 4.80 -3.89
N LEU A 365 2.78 3.73 -4.26
CA LEU A 365 2.63 3.02 -5.52
C LEU A 365 2.17 1.59 -5.26
N ILE A 366 1.22 1.11 -6.05
CA ILE A 366 0.89 -0.31 -6.20
C ILE A 366 0.90 -0.59 -7.70
N MET A 367 1.73 -1.52 -8.16
CA MET A 367 1.92 -1.82 -9.58
C MET A 367 1.75 -3.31 -9.85
N PHE A 368 1.36 -3.68 -11.06
CA PHE A 368 1.23 -5.08 -11.47
C PHE A 368 1.91 -5.30 -12.81
N LYS A 369 2.42 -6.51 -12.99
CA LYS A 369 2.98 -6.90 -14.28
C LYS A 369 1.92 -6.85 -15.38
N PRO A 370 2.32 -6.61 -16.64
CA PRO A 370 1.41 -6.76 -17.78
C PRO A 370 0.75 -8.15 -17.84
N SER A 371 1.44 -9.20 -17.38
CA SER A 371 0.93 -10.58 -17.33
C SER A 371 -0.24 -10.79 -16.37
N ASP A 372 -0.44 -9.89 -15.41
CA ASP A 372 -1.51 -10.02 -14.40
C ASP A 372 -2.86 -9.49 -14.90
N ILE A 373 -2.95 -9.09 -16.18
CA ILE A 373 -4.16 -8.57 -16.81
C ILE A 373 -5.41 -9.44 -16.58
N ASP A 374 -5.25 -10.77 -16.53
CA ASP A 374 -6.33 -11.75 -16.30
C ASP A 374 -6.95 -11.63 -14.89
N TYR A 375 -6.22 -11.05 -13.93
CA TYR A 375 -6.62 -10.93 -12.54
C TYR A 375 -7.15 -9.54 -12.18
N LEU A 376 -6.91 -8.55 -13.05
CA LEU A 376 -7.20 -7.13 -12.77
C LEU A 376 -8.57 -6.66 -13.29
N TYR A 377 -9.34 -7.50 -13.97
CA TYR A 377 -10.68 -7.15 -14.48
C TYR A 377 -10.66 -5.85 -15.29
N ILE A 378 -9.92 -5.84 -16.41
CA ILE A 378 -9.71 -4.63 -17.21
C ILE A 378 -10.91 -4.29 -18.09
N ASP A 379 -11.30 -3.02 -18.10
CA ASP A 379 -12.19 -2.37 -19.07
C ASP A 379 -11.44 -1.23 -19.77
N GLY A 380 -11.12 -1.45 -21.05
CA GLY A 380 -10.22 -0.58 -21.81
C GLY A 380 -8.80 -0.59 -21.22
N ASP A 381 -8.36 0.55 -20.70
CA ASP A 381 -7.05 0.77 -20.08
C ASP A 381 -7.11 0.77 -18.54
N LYS A 382 -8.27 0.48 -17.92
CA LYS A 382 -8.50 0.64 -16.48
C LYS A 382 -8.98 -0.65 -15.82
N SER A 383 -8.59 -0.89 -14.57
CA SER A 383 -9.11 -2.00 -13.76
C SER A 383 -10.45 -1.64 -13.13
N LEU A 384 -11.43 -2.55 -13.19
CA LEU A 384 -12.69 -2.41 -12.47
C LEU A 384 -12.54 -2.54 -10.94
N VAL A 385 -11.39 -3.01 -10.45
CA VAL A 385 -11.08 -3.11 -9.02
C VAL A 385 -10.62 -1.75 -8.51
N ASN A 386 -11.54 -0.97 -7.94
CA ASN A 386 -11.27 0.39 -7.50
C ASN A 386 -10.40 0.45 -6.22
N ASP A 387 -10.83 -0.24 -5.16
CA ASP A 387 -10.05 -0.36 -3.93
C ASP A 387 -9.11 -1.56 -4.02
N ILE A 388 -7.88 -1.33 -4.48
CA ILE A 388 -6.89 -2.38 -4.68
C ILE A 388 -6.26 -2.87 -3.36
N GLU A 389 -6.36 -2.08 -2.29
CA GLU A 389 -5.82 -2.44 -0.98
C GLU A 389 -6.80 -3.27 -0.16
N ASN A 390 -8.10 -3.07 -0.39
CA ASN A 390 -9.16 -3.87 0.18
C ASN A 390 -10.17 -4.28 -0.91
N PRO A 391 -9.79 -5.17 -1.85
CA PRO A 391 -10.65 -5.55 -2.96
C PRO A 391 -11.94 -6.23 -2.50
N ASP A 392 -13.05 -5.93 -3.19
CA ASP A 392 -14.26 -6.72 -3.08
C ASP A 392 -14.01 -8.09 -3.73
N PHE A 393 -13.62 -9.03 -2.89
CA PHE A 393 -13.27 -10.38 -3.27
C PHE A 393 -14.46 -11.27 -3.66
N GLU A 394 -15.69 -10.85 -3.39
CA GLU A 394 -16.89 -11.55 -3.87
C GLU A 394 -17.13 -11.21 -5.33
N THR A 395 -16.99 -9.93 -5.69
CA THR A 395 -17.14 -9.44 -7.07
C THR A 395 -15.91 -9.75 -7.92
N TYR A 396 -14.70 -9.63 -7.36
CA TYR A 396 -13.42 -9.73 -8.06
C TYR A 396 -12.51 -10.82 -7.49
N PRO A 397 -12.94 -12.10 -7.39
CA PRO A 397 -12.20 -13.14 -6.70
C PRO A 397 -10.81 -13.44 -7.28
N LEU A 398 -10.58 -13.21 -8.58
CA LEU A 398 -9.32 -13.48 -9.26
C LEU A 398 -8.19 -12.53 -8.84
N ILE A 399 -8.51 -11.38 -8.26
CA ILE A 399 -7.49 -10.41 -7.82
C ILE A 399 -6.53 -10.98 -6.78
N ARG A 400 -6.94 -12.04 -6.06
CA ARG A 400 -6.09 -12.81 -5.15
C ARG A 400 -4.87 -13.46 -5.82
N GLN A 401 -4.94 -13.65 -7.14
CA GLN A 401 -3.85 -14.23 -7.93
C GLN A 401 -2.90 -13.16 -8.49
N ALA A 402 -3.29 -11.89 -8.43
CA ALA A 402 -2.44 -10.79 -8.87
C ALA A 402 -1.29 -10.58 -7.89
N THR A 403 -0.07 -10.41 -8.41
CA THR A 403 1.10 -10.09 -7.62
C THR A 403 1.39 -8.60 -7.77
N TYR A 404 1.18 -7.83 -6.69
CA TYR A 404 1.47 -6.40 -6.72
C TYR A 404 2.89 -6.08 -6.26
N TYR A 405 3.44 -5.06 -6.90
CA TYR A 405 4.69 -4.41 -6.57
C TYR A 405 4.39 -3.12 -5.81
N THR A 406 5.06 -2.86 -4.68
CA THR A 406 4.81 -1.65 -3.89
C THR A 406 6.08 -0.81 -3.72
N GLY A 407 5.89 0.50 -3.59
CA GLY A 407 6.96 1.46 -3.32
C GLY A 407 6.40 2.81 -2.84
N THR A 408 7.28 3.69 -2.36
CA THR A 408 6.91 5.05 -1.94
C THR A 408 7.88 6.04 -2.54
N LEU A 409 7.36 7.07 -3.20
CA LEU A 409 8.14 8.17 -3.76
C LEU A 409 8.16 9.34 -2.81
N GLN A 410 9.36 9.81 -2.51
CA GLN A 410 9.62 11.07 -1.83
C GLN A 410 9.85 12.19 -2.83
N ALA A 411 9.83 13.44 -2.35
CA ALA A 411 10.23 14.59 -3.16
C ALA A 411 11.68 14.45 -3.63
N GLY A 412 11.91 14.48 -4.96
CA GLY A 412 13.19 14.23 -5.61
C GLY A 412 13.26 12.90 -6.36
N ASP A 413 12.38 11.93 -6.07
CA ASP A 413 12.44 10.60 -6.66
C ASP A 413 11.86 10.56 -8.08
N CYS A 414 12.44 9.69 -8.92
CA CYS A 414 11.99 9.43 -10.29
C CYS A 414 11.58 7.96 -10.45
N LEU A 415 10.29 7.68 -10.60
CA LEU A 415 9.79 6.34 -10.87
C LEU A 415 9.75 6.06 -12.37
N PHE A 416 10.51 5.07 -12.85
CA PHE A 416 10.31 4.50 -14.16
C PHE A 416 9.16 3.48 -14.16
N ILE A 417 8.25 3.63 -15.11
CA ILE A 417 7.12 2.75 -15.38
C ILE A 417 7.29 2.25 -16.83
N PRO A 418 7.68 0.99 -17.03
CA PRO A 418 7.72 0.42 -18.37
C PRO A 418 6.31 0.38 -18.98
N ALA A 419 6.21 0.52 -20.29
CA ALA A 419 4.93 0.39 -21.00
C ALA A 419 4.16 -0.86 -20.57
N LEU A 420 2.83 -0.75 -20.52
CA LEU A 420 1.87 -1.81 -20.14
C LEU A 420 1.86 -2.20 -18.65
N TRP A 421 2.73 -1.64 -17.80
CA TRP A 421 2.65 -1.86 -16.37
C TRP A 421 1.43 -1.17 -15.77
N PHE A 422 0.58 -1.97 -15.11
CA PHE A 422 -0.55 -1.44 -14.37
C PHE A 422 -0.04 -0.72 -13.12
N HIS A 423 -0.61 0.43 -12.81
CA HIS A 423 -0.20 1.21 -11.66
C HIS A 423 -1.38 1.96 -11.02
N ASN A 424 -1.37 1.97 -9.69
CA ASN A 424 -2.25 2.71 -8.80
C ASN A 424 -1.38 3.61 -7.93
N ILE A 425 -1.74 4.89 -7.86
CA ILE A 425 -0.93 5.89 -7.15
C ILE A 425 -1.83 6.67 -6.20
N LYS A 426 -1.43 6.74 -4.93
CA LYS A 426 -2.10 7.51 -3.88
C LYS A 426 -1.15 8.57 -3.32
N SER A 427 -1.61 9.82 -3.27
CA SER A 427 -0.90 10.90 -2.59
C SER A 427 -1.07 10.77 -1.07
N LEU A 428 0.01 10.88 -0.30
CA LEU A 428 -0.01 10.68 1.16
C LEU A 428 0.00 11.98 1.96
N ASP A 429 0.72 12.98 1.48
CA ASP A 429 0.83 14.29 2.15
C ASP A 429 -0.34 15.21 1.85
N THR A 430 -0.35 16.40 2.46
CA THR A 430 -1.39 17.43 2.29
C THR A 430 -1.68 17.75 0.81
N TYR A 431 -0.65 17.77 -0.04
CA TYR A 431 -0.78 17.86 -1.49
C TYR A 431 0.45 17.27 -2.17
N SER A 432 0.31 16.98 -3.46
CA SER A 432 1.42 16.45 -4.27
C SER A 432 1.56 17.18 -5.60
N VAL A 433 2.80 17.36 -6.05
CA VAL A 433 3.14 17.86 -7.39
C VAL A 433 4.14 16.91 -8.01
N SER A 434 3.84 16.44 -9.22
CA SER A 434 4.72 15.57 -9.99
C SER A 434 4.64 15.85 -11.48
N VAL A 435 5.65 15.40 -12.23
CA VAL A 435 5.65 15.46 -13.69
C VAL A 435 5.83 14.05 -14.25
N ASN A 436 4.90 13.61 -15.10
CA ASN A 436 5.11 12.42 -15.91
C ASN A 436 5.78 12.80 -17.22
N VAL A 437 6.77 12.03 -17.65
CA VAL A 437 7.38 12.16 -18.98
C VAL A 437 7.19 10.87 -19.72
N PHE A 438 6.44 10.90 -20.82
CA PHE A 438 6.14 9.74 -21.65
C PHE A 438 7.02 9.73 -22.91
N TRP A 439 7.49 8.55 -23.30
CA TRP A 439 8.24 8.36 -24.55
C TRP A 439 7.93 7.02 -25.23
N ARG A 440 8.19 7.00 -26.54
CA ARG A 440 7.99 5.84 -27.40
C ARG A 440 9.18 4.89 -27.24
N HIS A 441 8.90 3.69 -26.75
CA HIS A 441 9.85 2.60 -26.72
C HIS A 441 9.97 1.91 -28.08
N LEU A 442 8.86 1.76 -28.79
CA LEU A 442 8.81 1.12 -30.12
C LEU A 442 8.98 2.15 -31.25
N ASN A 443 9.07 1.65 -32.48
CA ASN A 443 9.02 2.49 -33.67
C ASN A 443 7.71 3.30 -33.72
N ILE A 444 7.80 4.57 -34.12
CA ILE A 444 6.67 5.51 -34.19
C ILE A 444 5.50 4.99 -35.03
N ASP A 445 5.75 4.18 -36.06
CA ASP A 445 4.73 3.63 -36.96
C ASP A 445 3.78 2.64 -36.26
N PHE A 446 4.15 2.14 -35.07
CA PHE A 446 3.28 1.26 -34.29
C PHE A 446 2.27 2.02 -33.42
N TYR A 447 2.46 3.32 -33.19
CA TYR A 447 1.59 4.12 -32.35
C TYR A 447 0.49 4.79 -33.18
N GLU A 448 -0.69 5.00 -32.59
CA GLU A 448 -1.79 5.70 -33.23
C GLU A 448 -1.45 7.20 -33.40
N PRO A 449 -1.35 7.74 -34.63
CA PRO A 449 -0.90 9.12 -34.85
C PRO A 449 -1.80 10.19 -34.21
N LYS A 450 -3.08 9.85 -33.95
CA LYS A 450 -4.05 10.73 -33.27
C LYS A 450 -4.20 10.41 -31.79
N ASP A 451 -3.26 9.70 -31.19
CA ASP A 451 -3.20 9.56 -29.74
C ASP A 451 -2.46 10.75 -29.14
N LEU A 452 -3.18 11.52 -28.32
CA LEU A 452 -2.63 12.68 -27.60
C LEU A 452 -2.45 12.40 -26.11
N TYR A 453 -2.92 11.24 -25.65
CA TYR A 453 -2.92 10.86 -24.24
C TYR A 453 -1.88 9.79 -23.94
N GLY A 454 -1.59 8.90 -24.90
CA GLY A 454 -0.65 7.79 -24.77
C GLY A 454 -1.29 6.46 -24.34
N ASN A 455 -2.61 6.33 -24.52
CA ASN A 455 -3.39 5.19 -24.06
C ASN A 455 -4.11 4.42 -25.17
N LYS A 456 -3.97 4.82 -26.45
CA LYS A 456 -4.55 4.05 -27.55
C LYS A 456 -3.65 2.88 -27.91
N ASP A 457 -4.26 1.71 -28.06
CA ASP A 457 -3.55 0.50 -28.45
C ASP A 457 -2.71 0.69 -29.72
N LEU A 458 -1.60 -0.05 -29.77
CA LEU A 458 -0.74 -0.10 -30.94
C LEU A 458 -1.54 -0.49 -32.20
N VAL A 459 -1.19 0.12 -33.32
CA VAL A 459 -1.87 -0.03 -34.62
C VAL A 459 -2.06 -1.50 -35.03
N PRO A 460 -1.07 -2.40 -34.85
CA PRO A 460 -1.25 -3.83 -35.17
C PRO A 460 -2.35 -4.50 -34.34
N PHE A 461 -2.43 -4.21 -33.04
CA PHE A 461 -3.49 -4.75 -32.18
C PHE A 461 -4.85 -4.19 -32.56
N SER A 462 -4.96 -2.86 -32.72
CA SER A 462 -6.19 -2.17 -33.16
C SER A 462 -6.75 -2.75 -34.47
N ARG A 463 -5.88 -3.07 -35.43
CA ARG A 463 -6.27 -3.72 -36.69
C ARG A 463 -6.79 -5.14 -36.45
N SER A 464 -6.08 -5.90 -35.61
CA SER A 464 -6.38 -7.32 -35.35
C SER A 464 -7.70 -7.49 -34.61
N ILE A 465 -7.93 -6.70 -33.56
CA ILE A 465 -9.19 -6.73 -32.80
C ILE A 465 -10.38 -6.27 -33.66
N GLY A 466 -10.17 -5.27 -34.54
CA GLY A 466 -11.19 -4.81 -35.48
C GLY A 466 -11.57 -5.87 -36.52
N GLN A 467 -10.61 -6.68 -37.00
CA GLN A 467 -10.91 -7.82 -37.88
C GLN A 467 -11.67 -8.92 -37.14
N LEU A 468 -11.23 -9.26 -35.92
CA LEU A 468 -11.90 -10.26 -35.10
C LEU A 468 -13.36 -9.87 -34.80
N ALA A 469 -13.60 -8.61 -34.41
CA ALA A 469 -14.95 -8.11 -34.14
C ALA A 469 -15.88 -8.23 -35.37
N LYS A 470 -15.36 -7.95 -36.58
CA LYS A 470 -16.13 -8.16 -37.82
C LYS A 470 -16.49 -9.63 -38.03
N SER A 471 -15.53 -10.53 -37.88
CA SER A 471 -15.76 -11.97 -38.01
C SER A 471 -16.78 -12.51 -37.00
N LEU A 472 -16.71 -12.06 -35.74
CA LEU A 472 -17.68 -12.46 -34.70
C LEU A 472 -19.08 -11.94 -35.01
N ASN A 473 -19.21 -10.69 -35.47
CA ASN A 473 -20.50 -10.13 -35.92
C ASN A 473 -21.09 -10.87 -37.12
N GLU A 474 -20.26 -11.42 -38.01
CA GLU A 474 -20.72 -12.24 -39.13
C GLU A 474 -21.22 -13.62 -38.68
N LEU A 475 -20.57 -14.24 -37.68
CA LEU A 475 -21.02 -15.48 -37.08
C LEU A 475 -22.37 -15.30 -36.37
N ASP A 476 -22.54 -14.21 -35.63
CA ASP A 476 -23.77 -13.88 -34.91
C ASP A 476 -25.00 -13.75 -35.84
N LYS A 477 -24.79 -13.26 -37.06
CA LYS A 477 -25.84 -13.15 -38.09
C LYS A 477 -26.18 -14.47 -38.77
N GLN A 478 -25.26 -15.44 -38.77
CA GLN A 478 -25.38 -16.67 -39.56
C GLN A 478 -25.78 -17.88 -38.73
N LEU A 479 -25.53 -17.85 -37.42
CA LEU A 479 -25.70 -19.01 -36.55
C LEU A 479 -26.61 -18.68 -35.36
N PRO A 480 -27.36 -19.66 -34.83
CA PRO A 480 -28.08 -19.48 -33.57
C PRO A 480 -27.12 -19.18 -32.42
N SER A 481 -27.59 -18.44 -31.40
CA SER A 481 -26.78 -17.97 -30.27
C SER A 481 -25.99 -19.06 -29.54
N VAL A 482 -26.55 -20.28 -29.41
CA VAL A 482 -25.87 -21.42 -28.79
C VAL A 482 -24.62 -21.87 -29.58
N TYR A 483 -24.67 -21.80 -30.91
CA TYR A 483 -23.52 -22.11 -31.75
C TYR A 483 -22.47 -21.00 -31.69
N VAL A 484 -22.91 -19.74 -31.69
CA VAL A 484 -22.03 -18.57 -31.54
C VAL A 484 -21.27 -18.64 -30.21
N ASP A 485 -21.96 -18.94 -29.10
CA ASP A 485 -21.35 -19.13 -27.78
C ASP A 485 -20.33 -20.28 -27.79
N PHE A 486 -20.67 -21.44 -28.37
CA PHE A 486 -19.74 -22.56 -28.50
C PHE A 486 -18.48 -22.19 -29.29
N TYR A 487 -18.63 -21.54 -30.45
CA TYR A 487 -17.48 -21.16 -31.28
C TYR A 487 -16.65 -20.03 -30.67
N ALA A 488 -17.26 -19.10 -29.93
CA ALA A 488 -16.54 -18.09 -29.15
C ALA A 488 -15.69 -18.74 -28.05
N LYS A 489 -16.25 -19.71 -27.31
CA LYS A 489 -15.50 -20.50 -26.32
C LYS A 489 -14.36 -21.31 -26.96
N ARG A 490 -14.58 -21.88 -28.15
CA ARG A 490 -13.53 -22.58 -28.91
C ARG A 490 -12.42 -21.64 -29.37
N LEU A 491 -12.75 -20.42 -29.80
CA LEU A 491 -11.76 -19.40 -30.15
C LEU A 491 -10.92 -18.99 -28.93
N ARG A 492 -11.55 -18.84 -27.75
CA ARG A 492 -10.82 -18.62 -26.50
C ARG A 492 -9.80 -19.73 -26.25
N CYS A 493 -10.20 -21.00 -26.35
CA CYS A 493 -9.27 -22.12 -26.20
C CYS A 493 -8.10 -22.08 -27.20
N TYR A 494 -8.32 -21.60 -28.42
CA TYR A 494 -7.24 -21.41 -29.39
C TYR A 494 -6.27 -20.31 -28.93
N LEU A 495 -6.79 -19.18 -28.46
CA LEU A 495 -5.98 -18.09 -27.91
C LEU A 495 -5.20 -18.52 -26.67
N ASP A 496 -5.82 -19.26 -25.74
CA ASP A 496 -5.15 -19.77 -24.53
C ASP A 496 -3.96 -20.68 -24.90
N ASN A 497 -4.09 -21.51 -25.93
CA ASN A 497 -2.99 -22.34 -26.42
C ASN A 497 -1.89 -21.51 -27.09
N TYR A 498 -2.28 -20.50 -27.88
CA TYR A 498 -1.34 -19.58 -28.51
C TYR A 498 -0.53 -18.78 -27.47
N ILE A 499 -1.18 -18.32 -26.39
CA ILE A 499 -0.53 -17.66 -25.25
C ILE A 499 0.50 -18.59 -24.61
N LYS A 500 0.10 -19.82 -24.25
CA LYS A 500 1.00 -20.82 -23.66
C LYS A 500 2.20 -21.15 -24.55
N GLU A 501 2.01 -21.19 -25.87
CA GLU A 501 3.10 -21.40 -26.81
C GLU A 501 4.06 -20.22 -26.88
N ASN A 502 3.55 -18.99 -26.79
CA ASN A 502 4.38 -17.79 -26.78
C ASN A 502 5.14 -17.63 -25.46
N GLU A 503 4.52 -17.91 -24.31
CA GLU A 503 5.21 -17.94 -23.01
C GLU A 503 6.39 -18.92 -23.02
N LYS A 504 6.22 -20.10 -23.62
CA LYS A 504 7.32 -21.06 -23.79
C LYS A 504 8.45 -20.57 -24.69
N LYS A 505 8.19 -19.64 -25.61
CA LYS A 505 9.21 -19.02 -26.46
C LYS A 505 9.93 -17.89 -25.74
N MET A 506 9.23 -17.12 -24.91
CA MET A 506 9.84 -16.04 -24.11
C MET A 506 10.73 -16.58 -22.98
N ASN A 507 10.42 -17.77 -22.44
CA ASN A 507 11.18 -18.41 -21.36
C ASN A 507 12.37 -19.27 -21.84
N LYS A 508 12.70 -19.25 -23.14
CA LYS A 508 13.84 -19.95 -23.75
C LYS A 508 14.85 -18.93 -24.25
#